data_AF-A0A821DUF0-F1
#
_entry.id   AF-A0A821DUF0-F1
#
_cell.length_a   1.000
_cell.length_b   1.000
_cell.length_c   1.000
_cell.angle_alpha   90.00
_cell.angle_beta   90.00
_cell.angle_gamma   90.00
#
_symmetry.space_group_name_H-M   'P 1'
#
loop_
_entity.id
_entity.type
_entity.pdbx_description
1 polymer ?
#
loop_
_entity_poly.entity_id
_entity_poly.type
_entity_poly.pdbx_seq_one_letter_code
_entity_poly.pdbx_strand_id
1 'polypeptide(L)'
;MLTEWKKQLYYEHNRDTSLRTSTDIFAQVVLNINRRFQCENILARLSTISDSTEKRELWEQLRVECFARLFTFAYSSSFVLALTELVVSALSGRLYSQSYLQHLSSREHHATTAAGGISATSKSSHAESTQDHSSLLSRDVQLACLDVIRYTTDAGMNSLIDDVRKATQSILSRIPLQQMLDINDIMWYCSEIRHQIEKKRYQSFNNHHPLLKYVRSISLPIRSTQPATTTTSAYSFSNPITTTSSLTTKRIHSPSSVYNVQEQFEVECIEMIESETFQRVLIQIIDQSFSNIYDEFAREMAKASSATINLSENNL
;
A
#
# COMPACT_ATOMS: atom_id res chain seq x y z
N MET A 1 5.19 0.95 -34.64
CA MET A 1 3.74 1.13 -34.42
C MET A 1 3.08 -0.09 -33.77
N LEU A 2 3.16 -1.30 -34.34
CA LEU A 2 2.52 -2.50 -33.73
C LEU A 2 3.09 -2.88 -32.35
N THR A 3 4.38 -2.62 -32.13
CA THR A 3 5.08 -2.86 -30.84
C THR A 3 4.63 -1.91 -29.75
N GLU A 4 4.49 -0.61 -30.07
CA GLU A 4 4.00 0.42 -29.14
C GLU A 4 2.54 0.18 -28.74
N TRP A 5 1.68 -0.19 -29.70
CA TRP A 5 0.28 -0.48 -29.40
C TRP A 5 0.11 -1.71 -28.49
N LYS A 6 0.88 -2.78 -28.73
CA LYS A 6 0.89 -3.97 -27.84
C LYS A 6 1.41 -3.65 -26.44
N LYS A 7 2.42 -2.79 -26.35
CA LYS A 7 2.96 -2.30 -25.08
C LYS A 7 1.90 -1.49 -24.33
N GLN A 8 1.18 -0.61 -25.02
CA GLN A 8 0.12 0.22 -24.44
C GLN A 8 -1.08 -0.60 -23.94
N LEU A 9 -1.56 -1.58 -24.71
CA LEU A 9 -2.62 -2.49 -24.26
C LEU A 9 -2.22 -3.29 -23.01
N TYR A 10 -0.96 -3.73 -22.95
CA TYR A 10 -0.45 -4.44 -21.78
C TYR A 10 -0.47 -3.53 -20.55
N TYR A 11 -0.03 -2.27 -20.67
CA TYR A 11 -0.10 -1.30 -19.57
C TYR A 11 -1.53 -0.98 -19.13
N GLU A 12 -2.48 -0.81 -20.05
CA GLU A 12 -3.88 -0.53 -19.71
C GLU A 12 -4.50 -1.67 -18.90
N HIS A 13 -4.28 -2.91 -19.34
CA HIS A 13 -4.76 -4.09 -18.62
C HIS A 13 -4.15 -4.23 -17.21
N ASN A 14 -2.88 -3.88 -17.07
CA ASN A 14 -2.19 -3.92 -15.78
C ASN A 14 -2.64 -2.81 -14.84
N ARG A 15 -2.97 -1.64 -15.37
CA ARG A 15 -3.53 -0.54 -14.60
C ARG A 15 -4.88 -0.92 -13.97
N ASP A 16 -5.76 -1.59 -14.71
CA ASP A 16 -7.04 -2.09 -14.16
C ASP A 16 -6.81 -3.12 -13.05
N THR A 17 -5.79 -3.97 -13.20
CA THR A 17 -5.41 -4.96 -12.19
C THR A 17 -4.85 -4.30 -10.93
N SER A 18 -3.99 -3.28 -11.09
CA SER A 18 -3.49 -2.44 -9.99
C SER A 18 -4.63 -1.80 -9.22
N LEU A 19 -5.57 -1.16 -9.91
CA LEU A 19 -6.70 -0.47 -9.31
C LEU A 19 -7.58 -1.42 -8.49
N ARG A 20 -7.90 -2.61 -9.02
CA ARG A 20 -8.68 -3.64 -8.31
C ARG A 20 -7.94 -4.11 -7.05
N THR A 21 -6.66 -4.44 -7.20
CA THR A 21 -5.82 -4.89 -6.09
C THR A 21 -5.72 -3.83 -5.00
N SER A 22 -5.52 -2.57 -5.39
CA SER A 22 -5.49 -1.43 -4.47
C SER A 22 -6.81 -1.27 -3.73
N THR A 23 -7.95 -1.48 -4.41
CA THR A 23 -9.29 -1.38 -3.79
C THR A 23 -9.48 -2.46 -2.73
N ASP A 24 -9.07 -3.70 -3.01
CA ASP A 24 -9.18 -4.82 -2.07
C ASP A 24 -8.29 -4.63 -0.85
N ILE A 25 -7.04 -4.19 -1.04
CA ILE A 25 -6.12 -3.88 0.05
C ILE A 25 -6.64 -2.69 0.87
N PHE A 26 -7.17 -1.67 0.20
CA PHE A 26 -7.73 -0.49 0.85
C PHE A 26 -8.89 -0.85 1.79
N ALA A 27 -9.78 -1.78 1.39
CA ALA A 27 -10.83 -2.26 2.28
C ALA A 27 -10.27 -2.86 3.59
N GLN A 28 -9.17 -3.62 3.50
CA GLN A 28 -8.49 -4.18 4.68
C GLN A 28 -7.82 -3.09 5.54
N VAL A 29 -7.19 -2.09 4.91
CA VAL A 29 -6.60 -0.95 5.61
C VAL A 29 -7.65 -0.20 6.42
N VAL A 30 -8.82 0.08 5.82
CA VAL A 30 -9.94 0.73 6.52
C VAL A 30 -10.40 -0.09 7.73
N LEU A 31 -10.58 -1.40 7.55
CA LEU A 31 -10.97 -2.30 8.66
C LEU A 31 -9.91 -2.30 9.77
N ASN A 32 -8.63 -2.35 9.42
CA ASN A 32 -7.55 -2.36 10.39
C ASN A 32 -7.46 -1.03 11.14
N ILE A 33 -7.55 0.11 10.44
CA ILE A 33 -7.59 1.43 11.06
C ILE A 33 -8.77 1.51 12.04
N ASN A 34 -9.98 1.15 11.62
CA ASN A 34 -11.15 1.18 12.50
C ASN A 34 -11.02 0.26 13.73
N ARG A 35 -10.35 -0.89 13.61
CA ARG A 35 -10.06 -1.75 14.77
C ARG A 35 -9.05 -1.13 15.74
N ARG A 36 -8.09 -0.34 15.24
CA ARG A 36 -7.02 0.26 16.05
C ARG A 36 -7.39 1.60 16.68
N PHE A 37 -8.31 2.34 16.07
CA PHE A 37 -8.88 3.57 16.61
C PHE A 37 -10.26 3.30 17.16
N GLN A 38 -10.37 3.19 18.49
CA GLN A 38 -11.61 2.77 19.17
C GLN A 38 -12.59 3.94 19.41
N CYS A 39 -12.81 4.78 18.41
CA CYS A 39 -13.67 5.96 18.51
C CYS A 39 -15.10 5.59 18.95
N GLU A 40 -15.64 4.50 18.41
CA GLU A 40 -16.99 4.01 18.67
C GLU A 40 -17.13 3.50 20.11
N ASN A 41 -16.10 2.84 20.65
CA ASN A 41 -16.09 2.41 22.05
C ASN A 41 -16.06 3.61 23.01
N ILE A 42 -15.28 4.64 22.68
CA ILE A 42 -15.23 5.88 23.49
C ILE A 42 -16.59 6.58 23.46
N LEU A 43 -17.23 6.67 22.29
CA LEU A 43 -18.60 7.22 22.15
C LEU A 43 -19.63 6.43 22.96
N ALA A 44 -19.56 5.10 22.95
CA ALA A 44 -20.44 4.24 23.76
C ALA A 44 -20.21 4.41 25.27
N ARG A 45 -18.97 4.66 25.71
CA ARG A 45 -18.68 5.00 27.11
C ARG A 45 -19.19 6.40 27.48
N LEU A 46 -19.03 7.37 26.59
CA LEU A 46 -19.50 8.74 26.80
C LEU A 46 -21.02 8.84 27.00
N SER A 47 -21.80 7.93 26.42
CA SER A 47 -23.27 7.91 26.59
C SER A 47 -23.74 7.29 27.90
N THR A 48 -22.89 6.48 28.57
CA THR A 48 -23.25 5.75 29.79
C THR A 48 -22.68 6.39 31.06
N ILE A 49 -21.65 7.23 30.93
CA ILE A 49 -20.96 7.86 32.05
C ILE A 49 -21.74 9.04 32.64
N SER A 50 -21.81 9.07 33.98
CA SER A 50 -22.43 10.15 34.75
C SER A 50 -21.42 11.11 35.36
N ASP A 51 -20.17 10.69 35.60
CA ASP A 51 -19.13 11.56 36.15
C ASP A 51 -18.64 12.58 35.11
N SER A 52 -18.71 13.86 35.47
CA SER A 52 -18.27 14.98 34.65
C SER A 52 -16.76 15.00 34.38
N THR A 53 -15.95 14.48 35.30
CA THR A 53 -14.49 14.50 35.17
C THR A 53 -14.03 13.45 34.16
N GLU A 54 -14.46 12.20 34.35
CA GLU A 54 -14.20 11.11 33.41
C GLU A 54 -14.76 11.42 32.01
N LYS A 55 -15.94 12.05 31.94
CA LYS A 55 -16.53 12.48 30.67
C LYS A 55 -15.63 13.44 29.90
N ARG A 56 -15.02 14.42 30.58
CA ARG A 56 -14.11 15.38 29.94
C ARG A 56 -12.86 14.69 29.39
N GLU A 57 -12.27 13.78 30.15
CA GLU A 57 -11.09 13.02 29.72
C GLU A 57 -11.40 12.16 28.48
N LEU A 58 -12.56 11.52 28.45
CA LEU A 58 -13.01 10.75 27.28
C LEU A 58 -13.23 11.62 26.04
N TRP A 59 -13.71 12.86 26.19
CA TRP A 59 -13.80 13.80 25.06
C TRP A 59 -12.43 14.22 24.53
N GLU A 60 -11.46 14.46 25.42
CA GLU A 60 -10.09 14.76 25.02
C GLU A 60 -9.46 13.57 24.28
N GLN A 61 -9.66 12.35 24.79
CA GLN A 61 -9.21 11.12 24.14
C GLN A 61 -9.88 10.92 22.78
N LEU A 62 -11.21 11.11 22.69
CA LEU A 62 -11.97 10.96 21.45
C LEU A 62 -11.45 11.90 20.36
N ARG A 63 -11.21 13.17 20.72
CA ARG A 63 -10.67 14.17 19.79
C ARG A 63 -9.34 13.69 19.20
N VAL A 64 -8.43 13.20 20.03
CA VAL A 64 -7.12 12.72 19.57
C VAL A 64 -7.27 11.48 18.69
N GLU A 65 -8.08 10.51 19.08
CA GLU A 65 -8.31 9.29 18.28
C GLU A 65 -8.98 9.62 16.94
N CYS A 66 -9.94 10.54 16.88
CA CYS A 66 -10.60 10.94 15.63
C CYS A 66 -9.63 11.60 14.64
N PHE A 67 -8.84 12.57 15.10
CA PHE A 67 -7.84 13.21 14.24
C PHE A 67 -6.74 12.24 13.83
N ALA A 68 -6.25 11.41 14.76
CA ALA A 68 -5.23 10.42 14.45
C ALA A 68 -5.73 9.36 13.46
N ARG A 69 -7.00 8.95 13.55
CA ARG A 69 -7.65 8.05 12.59
C ARG A 69 -7.68 8.64 11.19
N LEU A 70 -8.09 9.90 11.07
CA LEU A 70 -8.17 10.60 9.79
C LEU A 70 -6.79 10.76 9.13
N PHE A 71 -5.79 11.17 9.90
CA PHE A 71 -4.41 11.30 9.40
C PHE A 71 -3.83 9.95 8.99
N THR A 72 -4.01 8.92 9.81
CA THR A 72 -3.55 7.56 9.49
C THR A 72 -4.20 7.08 8.20
N PHE A 73 -5.50 7.33 8.01
CA PHE A 73 -6.20 6.99 6.78
C PHE A 73 -5.63 7.71 5.56
N ALA A 74 -5.38 9.02 5.65
CA ALA A 74 -4.78 9.80 4.56
C ALA A 74 -3.41 9.26 4.13
N TYR A 75 -2.52 9.01 5.09
CA TYR A 75 -1.18 8.48 4.81
C TYR A 75 -1.22 7.03 4.33
N SER A 76 -1.96 6.14 5.01
CA SER A 76 -1.98 4.71 4.68
C SER A 76 -2.60 4.46 3.30
N SER A 77 -3.66 5.19 2.95
CA SER A 77 -4.27 5.10 1.62
C SER A 77 -3.32 5.58 0.52
N SER A 78 -2.61 6.68 0.77
CA SER A 78 -1.58 7.20 -0.15
C SER A 78 -0.44 6.21 -0.34
N PHE A 79 0.05 5.57 0.74
CA PHE A 79 1.11 4.57 0.66
C PHE A 79 0.66 3.35 -0.13
N VAL A 80 -0.52 2.81 0.16
CA VAL A 80 -1.04 1.62 -0.54
C VAL A 80 -1.26 1.90 -2.02
N LEU A 81 -1.81 3.06 -2.37
CA LEU A 81 -2.00 3.44 -3.77
C LEU A 81 -0.64 3.53 -4.50
N ALA A 82 0.31 4.28 -3.95
CA ALA A 82 1.62 4.47 -4.56
C ALA A 82 2.39 3.14 -4.70
N LEU A 83 2.35 2.30 -3.67
CA LEU A 83 3.03 1.01 -3.67
C LEU A 83 2.41 0.00 -4.61
N THR A 84 1.08 -0.09 -4.63
CA THR A 84 0.39 -1.04 -5.54
C THR A 84 0.70 -0.68 -6.98
N GLU A 85 0.64 0.61 -7.33
CA GLU A 85 1.02 1.09 -8.66
C GLU A 85 2.49 0.76 -9.01
N LEU A 86 3.43 1.01 -8.09
CA LEU A 86 4.85 0.70 -8.29
C LEU A 86 5.07 -0.79 -8.50
N VAL A 87 4.54 -1.61 -7.60
CA VAL A 87 4.78 -3.06 -7.57
C VAL A 87 4.13 -3.74 -8.77
N VAL A 88 2.90 -3.34 -9.12
CA VAL A 88 2.21 -3.88 -10.31
C VAL A 88 2.92 -3.41 -11.58
N SER A 89 3.37 -2.16 -11.66
CA SER A 89 4.13 -1.67 -12.82
C SER A 89 5.47 -2.40 -13.00
N ALA A 90 6.18 -2.67 -11.91
CA ALA A 90 7.44 -3.42 -11.92
C ALA A 90 7.24 -4.87 -12.36
N LEU A 91 6.26 -5.56 -11.78
CA LEU A 91 5.88 -6.92 -12.16
C LEU A 91 5.50 -6.99 -13.65
N SER A 92 4.71 -6.04 -14.10
CA SER A 92 4.29 -5.91 -15.50
C SER A 92 5.47 -5.74 -16.44
N GLY A 93 6.44 -4.90 -16.10
CA GLY A 93 7.66 -4.71 -16.88
C GLY A 93 8.45 -6.02 -17.07
N ARG A 94 8.56 -6.82 -16.01
CA ARG A 94 9.23 -8.12 -16.05
C ARG A 94 8.47 -9.15 -16.90
N LEU A 95 7.16 -9.27 -16.71
CA LEU A 95 6.31 -10.18 -17.49
C LEU A 95 6.28 -9.82 -18.98
N TYR A 96 6.25 -8.53 -19.32
CA TYR A 96 6.34 -8.05 -20.69
C TYR A 96 7.69 -8.42 -21.32
N SER A 97 8.79 -8.14 -20.62
CA SER A 97 10.15 -8.44 -21.09
C SER A 97 10.33 -9.94 -21.33
N GLN A 98 9.81 -10.77 -20.43
CA GLN A 98 9.83 -12.23 -20.59
C GLN A 98 9.03 -12.69 -21.81
N SER A 99 7.80 -12.20 -21.97
CA SER A 99 6.95 -12.53 -23.11
C SER A 99 7.61 -12.12 -24.44
N TYR A 100 8.26 -10.96 -24.45
CA TYR A 100 9.00 -10.46 -25.61
C TYR A 100 10.21 -11.34 -25.95
N LEU A 101 11.02 -11.72 -24.96
CA LEU A 101 12.18 -12.61 -25.15
C LEU A 101 11.77 -14.01 -25.65
N GLN A 102 10.67 -14.56 -25.13
CA GLN A 102 10.14 -15.85 -25.60
C GLN A 102 9.74 -15.80 -27.07
N HIS A 103 9.14 -14.70 -27.53
CA HIS A 103 8.82 -14.49 -28.94
C HIS A 103 10.05 -14.37 -29.83
N LEU A 104 11.14 -13.76 -29.34
CA LEU A 104 12.41 -13.68 -30.07
C LEU A 104 13.08 -15.06 -30.23
N SER A 105 13.20 -15.82 -29.14
CA SER A 105 13.76 -17.19 -29.17
C SER A 105 12.96 -18.13 -30.08
N SER A 106 11.63 -18.02 -30.08
CA SER A 106 10.77 -18.79 -31.00
C SER A 106 10.97 -18.42 -32.46
N ARG A 107 11.34 -17.17 -32.76
CA ARG A 107 11.63 -16.71 -34.13
C ARG A 107 12.99 -17.21 -34.65
N GLU A 108 13.99 -17.30 -33.78
CA GLU A 108 15.31 -17.83 -34.15
C GLU A 108 15.27 -19.33 -34.45
N HIS A 109 14.48 -20.11 -33.71
CA HIS A 109 14.29 -21.54 -33.97
C HIS A 109 13.53 -21.84 -35.27
N HIS A 110 12.62 -20.95 -35.69
CA HIS A 110 11.97 -21.07 -37.01
C HIS A 110 12.84 -20.57 -38.17
N ALA A 111 13.73 -19.60 -37.95
CA ALA A 111 14.66 -19.14 -38.97
C ALA A 111 15.76 -20.18 -39.29
N THR A 112 16.16 -21.00 -38.31
CA THR A 112 17.16 -22.08 -38.51
C THR A 112 16.59 -23.35 -39.14
N THR A 113 15.27 -23.56 -39.11
CA THR A 113 14.62 -24.67 -39.85
C THR A 113 14.31 -24.34 -41.31
N ALA A 114 14.30 -23.07 -41.69
CA ALA A 114 14.02 -22.64 -43.07
C ALA A 114 15.25 -22.66 -44.00
N ALA A 115 16.47 -22.81 -43.47
CA ALA A 115 17.72 -22.78 -44.24
C ALA A 115 18.41 -24.14 -44.43
N GLY A 116 17.84 -25.24 -43.93
CA GLY A 116 18.47 -26.57 -43.96
C GLY A 116 17.54 -27.65 -44.50
N GLY A 117 17.47 -27.78 -45.82
CA GLY A 117 16.89 -28.96 -46.45
C GLY A 117 17.85 -30.14 -46.38
N ILE A 118 17.45 -31.21 -45.69
CA ILE A 118 17.44 -32.64 -46.07
C ILE A 118 17.36 -33.50 -44.80
N SER A 119 16.42 -34.45 -44.84
CA SER A 119 15.94 -35.37 -43.80
C SER A 119 16.96 -36.43 -43.34
N ALA A 120 16.89 -36.84 -42.05
CA ALA A 120 16.80 -38.26 -41.68
C ALA A 120 16.44 -38.47 -40.19
N THR A 121 15.63 -39.50 -39.97
CA THR A 121 15.02 -40.05 -38.76
C THR A 121 15.96 -40.52 -37.64
N SER A 122 15.65 -40.19 -36.37
CA SER A 122 15.82 -41.13 -35.22
C SER A 122 15.26 -40.61 -33.88
N LYS A 123 14.25 -41.35 -33.37
CA LYS A 123 13.92 -41.73 -31.99
C LYS A 123 14.19 -40.77 -30.80
N SER A 124 13.08 -40.33 -30.18
CA SER A 124 12.73 -40.37 -28.74
C SER A 124 13.86 -40.57 -27.72
N SER A 125 14.11 -39.56 -26.87
CA SER A 125 13.86 -39.61 -25.41
C SER A 125 14.35 -38.32 -24.73
N HIS A 126 13.57 -37.85 -23.75
CA HIS A 126 13.88 -36.85 -22.71
C HIS A 126 14.34 -35.43 -23.09
N ALA A 127 13.43 -34.47 -22.90
CA ALA A 127 13.65 -33.29 -22.05
C ALA A 127 12.33 -32.50 -21.91
N GLU A 128 11.46 -33.04 -21.08
CA GLU A 128 10.31 -32.37 -20.49
C GLU A 128 10.86 -31.43 -19.40
N SER A 129 11.13 -30.15 -19.70
CA SER A 129 11.53 -29.17 -18.67
C SER A 129 11.27 -27.69 -19.00
N THR A 130 10.63 -27.36 -20.12
CA THR A 130 10.48 -25.95 -20.54
C THR A 130 9.19 -25.26 -20.08
N GLN A 131 8.31 -25.96 -19.35
CA GLN A 131 6.98 -25.46 -18.99
C GLN A 131 6.87 -24.92 -17.54
N ASP A 132 7.86 -25.16 -16.68
CA ASP A 132 7.79 -24.76 -15.26
C ASP A 132 8.46 -23.42 -14.93
N HIS A 133 9.44 -22.97 -15.71
CA HIS A 133 10.18 -21.74 -15.38
C HIS A 133 9.36 -20.46 -15.60
N SER A 134 8.34 -20.47 -16.47
CA SER A 134 7.46 -19.31 -16.69
C SER A 134 6.41 -19.14 -15.58
N SER A 135 5.95 -20.23 -14.98
CA SER A 135 4.94 -20.22 -13.92
C SER A 135 5.56 -19.96 -12.53
N LEU A 136 6.77 -20.47 -12.29
CA LEU A 136 7.51 -20.26 -11.03
C LEU A 136 7.93 -18.80 -10.84
N LEU A 137 8.41 -18.16 -11.91
CA LEU A 137 8.81 -16.74 -11.89
C LEU A 137 7.62 -15.82 -11.60
N SER A 138 6.41 -16.20 -12.01
CA SER A 138 5.18 -15.47 -11.70
C SER A 138 4.83 -15.58 -10.21
N ARG A 139 4.99 -16.75 -9.59
CA ARG A 139 4.59 -16.98 -8.19
C ARG A 139 5.54 -16.35 -7.18
N ASP A 140 6.84 -16.51 -7.37
CA ASP A 140 7.84 -15.99 -6.41
C ASP A 140 7.86 -14.45 -6.41
N VAL A 141 7.68 -13.83 -7.58
CA VAL A 141 7.56 -12.37 -7.68
C VAL A 141 6.23 -11.87 -7.09
N GLN A 142 5.12 -12.58 -7.30
CA GLN A 142 3.85 -12.26 -6.63
C GLN A 142 3.96 -12.32 -5.10
N LEU A 143 4.71 -13.27 -4.54
CA LEU A 143 4.95 -13.36 -3.10
C LEU A 143 5.76 -12.17 -2.59
N ALA A 144 6.81 -11.75 -3.32
CA ALA A 144 7.55 -10.53 -2.98
C ALA A 144 6.68 -9.26 -3.04
N CYS A 145 5.80 -9.14 -4.04
CA CYS A 145 4.81 -8.06 -4.11
C CYS A 145 3.96 -8.00 -2.85
N LEU A 146 3.47 -9.16 -2.39
CA LEU A 146 2.65 -9.28 -1.19
C LEU A 146 3.43 -8.93 0.07
N ASP A 147 4.70 -9.30 0.18
CA ASP A 147 5.51 -9.01 1.36
C ASP A 147 5.77 -7.51 1.54
N VAL A 148 6.02 -6.76 0.45
CA VAL A 148 6.17 -5.29 0.48
C VAL A 148 4.88 -4.60 0.92
N ILE A 149 3.75 -5.01 0.35
CA ILE A 149 2.44 -4.46 0.70
C ILE A 149 2.08 -4.81 2.15
N ARG A 150 2.32 -6.07 2.55
CA ARG A 150 2.01 -6.57 3.89
C ARG A 150 2.75 -5.80 4.98
N TYR A 151 4.03 -5.50 4.78
CA TYR A 151 4.77 -4.67 5.75
C TYR A 151 4.07 -3.32 5.95
N THR A 152 3.69 -2.66 4.86
CA THR A 152 3.04 -1.35 4.90
C THR A 152 1.69 -1.42 5.60
N THR A 153 0.91 -2.48 5.36
CA THR A 153 -0.41 -2.67 6.00
C THR A 153 -0.37 -3.20 7.42
N ASP A 154 0.76 -3.76 7.86
CA ASP A 154 0.94 -4.32 9.22
C ASP A 154 1.87 -3.44 10.05
N ALA A 155 3.18 -3.74 10.05
CA ALA A 155 4.16 -3.12 10.94
C ALA A 155 4.37 -1.63 10.63
N GLY A 156 4.43 -1.26 9.35
CA GLY A 156 4.56 0.11 8.89
C GLY A 156 3.38 0.98 9.35
N MET A 157 2.16 0.48 9.16
CA MET A 157 0.94 1.14 9.63
C MET A 157 0.89 1.25 11.17
N ASN A 158 1.35 0.25 11.92
CA ASN A 158 1.42 0.36 13.39
C ASN A 158 2.35 1.49 13.83
N SER A 159 3.54 1.57 13.22
CA SER A 159 4.48 2.66 13.49
C SER A 159 3.90 4.02 13.10
N LEU A 160 3.18 4.09 11.98
CA LEU A 160 2.48 5.30 11.54
C LEU A 160 1.42 5.73 12.55
N ILE A 161 0.56 4.80 13.00
CA ILE A 161 -0.47 5.05 14.00
C ILE A 161 0.14 5.66 15.27
N ASP A 162 1.24 5.07 15.76
CA ASP A 162 1.89 5.55 16.98
C ASP A 162 2.47 6.95 16.82
N ASP A 163 3.13 7.23 15.70
CA ASP A 163 3.74 8.53 15.43
C ASP A 163 2.68 9.61 15.18
N VAL A 164 1.61 9.27 14.45
CA VAL A 164 0.45 10.15 14.24
C VAL A 164 -0.23 10.44 15.57
N ARG A 165 -0.54 9.43 16.38
CA ARG A 165 -1.19 9.62 17.69
C ARG A 165 -0.36 10.53 18.60
N LYS A 166 0.97 10.34 18.65
CA LYS A 166 1.88 11.20 19.41
C LYS A 166 1.88 12.65 18.90
N ALA A 167 1.93 12.85 17.57
CA ALA A 167 1.90 14.17 16.97
C ALA A 167 0.58 14.89 17.26
N THR A 168 -0.55 14.21 17.03
CA THR A 168 -1.89 14.71 17.31
C THR A 168 -2.07 15.04 18.79
N GLN A 169 -1.67 14.15 19.70
CA GLN A 169 -1.72 14.41 21.15
C GLN A 169 -0.88 15.64 21.52
N SER A 170 0.32 15.78 20.97
CA SER A 170 1.22 16.90 21.28
C SER A 170 0.64 18.27 20.90
N ILE A 171 -0.19 18.32 19.87
CA ILE A 171 -0.75 19.57 19.34
C ILE A 171 -2.12 19.84 19.97
N LEU A 172 -3.01 18.85 19.93
CA LEU A 172 -4.39 19.02 20.39
C LEU A 172 -4.52 19.11 21.92
N SER A 173 -3.61 18.53 22.70
CA SER A 173 -3.63 18.65 24.16
C SER A 173 -3.51 20.09 24.68
N ARG A 174 -3.01 21.01 23.85
CA ARG A 174 -2.86 22.43 24.20
C ARG A 174 -4.14 23.23 23.98
N ILE A 175 -5.12 22.65 23.31
CA ILE A 175 -6.35 23.32 22.89
C ILE A 175 -7.48 22.90 23.85
N PRO A 176 -8.18 23.83 24.51
CA PRO A 176 -9.33 23.48 25.32
C PRO A 176 -10.51 23.04 24.44
N LEU A 177 -11.32 22.10 24.93
CA LEU A 177 -12.46 21.54 24.18
C LEU A 177 -13.56 22.58 23.82
N GLN A 178 -13.61 23.70 24.54
CA GLN A 178 -14.63 24.74 24.36
C GLN A 178 -14.23 25.81 23.32
N GLN A 179 -12.99 25.78 22.83
CA GLN A 179 -12.54 26.77 21.85
C GLN A 179 -13.25 26.55 20.52
N MET A 180 -13.92 27.58 20.02
CA MET A 180 -14.41 27.60 18.64
C MET A 180 -13.22 27.75 17.69
N LEU A 181 -13.13 26.85 16.72
CA LEU A 181 -12.09 26.83 15.71
C LEU A 181 -12.71 27.17 14.35
N ASP A 182 -12.08 28.11 13.64
CA ASP A 182 -12.39 28.36 12.25
C ASP A 182 -11.72 27.31 11.35
N ILE A 183 -12.14 27.24 10.08
CA ILE A 183 -11.52 26.38 9.07
C ILE A 183 -10.01 26.65 8.95
N ASN A 184 -9.60 27.92 9.03
CA ASN A 184 -8.19 28.31 8.97
C ASN A 184 -7.39 27.75 10.16
N ASP A 185 -7.98 27.75 11.35
CA ASP A 185 -7.35 27.17 12.54
C ASP A 185 -7.19 25.65 12.39
N ILE A 186 -8.23 24.97 11.91
CA ILE A 186 -8.20 23.52 11.65
C ILE A 186 -7.10 23.18 10.64
N MET A 187 -7.03 23.93 9.54
CA MET A 187 -5.98 23.77 8.52
C MET A 187 -4.58 24.02 9.09
N TRP A 188 -4.42 25.01 9.96
CA TRP A 188 -3.15 25.29 10.63
C TRP A 188 -2.73 24.13 11.54
N TYR A 189 -3.62 23.65 12.42
CA TYR A 189 -3.32 22.49 13.28
C TYR A 189 -3.02 21.25 12.47
N CYS A 190 -3.75 21.02 11.37
CA CYS A 190 -3.48 19.90 10.49
C CYS A 190 -2.10 20.00 9.84
N SER A 191 -1.73 21.20 9.38
CA SER A 191 -0.40 21.46 8.81
C SER A 191 0.72 21.26 9.84
N GLU A 192 0.48 21.63 11.10
CA GLU A 192 1.43 21.40 12.20
C GLU A 192 1.57 19.92 12.55
N ILE A 193 0.47 19.15 12.54
CA ILE A 193 0.52 17.69 12.72
C ILE A 193 1.33 17.06 11.58
N ARG A 194 1.05 17.45 10.32
CA ARG A 194 1.83 17.00 9.16
C ARG A 194 3.31 17.34 9.31
N HIS A 195 3.63 18.56 9.75
CA HIS A 195 5.01 18.97 10.02
C HIS A 195 5.70 18.04 11.02
N GLN A 196 5.02 17.66 12.10
CA GLN A 196 5.60 16.73 13.08
C GLN A 196 5.78 15.29 12.57
N ILE A 197 5.03 14.87 11.55
CA ILE A 197 5.15 13.52 10.97
C ILE A 197 6.20 13.52 9.85
N GLU A 198 6.22 14.56 9.03
CA GLU A 198 7.01 14.67 7.81
C GLU A 198 8.40 15.27 8.04
N LYS A 199 8.58 16.14 9.06
CA LYS A 199 9.84 16.87 9.30
C LYS A 199 10.54 16.54 10.61
N LYS A 200 9.91 15.81 11.53
CA LYS A 200 10.47 15.61 12.87
C LYS A 200 11.62 14.60 12.85
N ARG A 201 12.81 15.13 13.17
CA ARG A 201 14.15 14.54 13.32
C ARG A 201 14.87 14.20 12.01
N TYR A 202 15.56 15.22 11.51
CA TYR A 202 16.89 15.10 10.93
C TYR A 202 17.76 14.13 11.75
N GLN A 203 17.74 12.88 11.31
CA GLN A 203 18.78 11.86 11.37
C GLN A 203 18.32 10.77 10.37
N SER A 204 17.96 11.20 9.16
CA SER A 204 17.76 10.25 8.07
C SER A 204 19.14 9.71 7.76
N PHE A 205 19.39 8.45 8.11
CA PHE A 205 20.70 7.82 7.96
C PHE A 205 21.19 7.79 6.50
N ASN A 206 20.41 8.24 5.50
CA ASN A 206 20.75 8.19 4.07
C ASN A 206 20.00 9.25 3.19
N ASN A 207 19.77 10.50 3.63
CA ASN A 207 19.11 11.56 2.80
C ASN A 207 17.67 11.27 2.29
N HIS A 208 17.02 10.19 2.71
CA HIS A 208 15.66 9.87 2.24
C HIS A 208 14.56 10.57 3.04
N HIS A 209 13.40 10.78 2.41
CA HIS A 209 12.22 11.37 3.04
C HIS A 209 11.75 10.55 4.26
N PRO A 210 11.42 11.17 5.42
CA PRO A 210 11.08 10.47 6.66
C PRO A 210 9.88 9.52 6.56
N LEU A 211 8.96 9.78 5.63
CA LEU A 211 7.79 8.91 5.39
C LEU A 211 8.17 7.53 4.84
N LEU A 212 9.35 7.39 4.23
CA LEU A 212 9.77 6.09 3.70
C LEU A 212 9.91 5.04 4.79
N LYS A 213 10.12 5.39 6.07
CA LYS A 213 10.19 4.39 7.16
C LYS A 213 8.91 3.57 7.34
N TYR A 214 7.76 4.11 6.94
CA TYR A 214 6.47 3.41 7.04
C TYR A 214 6.23 2.45 5.87
N VAL A 215 6.97 2.64 4.78
CA VAL A 215 6.84 1.88 3.53
C VAL A 215 7.99 0.88 3.39
N ARG A 216 9.17 1.28 3.83
CA ARG A 216 10.40 0.52 3.82
C ARG A 216 10.38 -0.46 4.99
N SER A 217 10.31 -1.75 4.68
CA SER A 217 10.67 -2.78 5.65
C SER A 217 12.14 -2.61 6.01
N ILE A 218 12.42 -2.27 7.28
CA ILE A 218 13.78 -2.36 7.84
C ILE A 218 14.24 -3.84 7.90
N SER A 219 13.35 -4.80 7.62
CA SER A 219 13.53 -6.24 7.82
C SER A 219 13.36 -7.07 6.55
N LEU A 220 14.08 -6.72 5.49
CA LEU A 220 14.47 -7.69 4.45
C LEU A 220 16.00 -7.55 4.35
N PRO A 221 16.81 -8.34 5.10
CA PRO A 221 16.67 -9.78 5.34
C PRO A 221 16.81 -10.17 6.83
N ILE A 222 15.93 -11.05 7.34
CA ILE A 222 16.23 -12.19 8.24
C ILE A 222 14.94 -12.99 8.29
N ARG A 223 14.96 -14.15 7.63
CA ARG A 223 14.02 -15.24 7.87
C ARG A 223 14.27 -15.76 9.28
N SER A 224 13.70 -15.12 10.30
CA SER A 224 13.70 -15.70 11.64
C SER A 224 12.66 -16.81 11.69
N THR A 225 13.16 -17.99 12.00
CA THR A 225 12.41 -19.19 12.32
C THR A 225 11.49 -18.95 13.52
N GLN A 226 10.21 -18.68 13.28
CA GLN A 226 9.15 -18.92 14.28
C GLN A 226 7.84 -19.38 13.59
N PRO A 227 7.09 -20.29 14.22
CA PRO A 227 5.94 -20.95 13.61
C PRO A 227 4.75 -19.99 13.55
N ALA A 228 4.29 -19.70 12.34
CA ALA A 228 3.10 -18.89 12.12
C ALA A 228 1.84 -19.66 12.53
N THR A 229 1.27 -19.32 13.68
CA THR A 229 -0.17 -19.49 13.93
C THR A 229 -0.81 -18.11 13.88
N THR A 230 -1.14 -17.61 12.68
CA THR A 230 -2.25 -16.65 12.50
C THR A 230 -2.62 -16.50 11.02
N THR A 231 -3.86 -16.92 10.75
CA THR A 231 -4.81 -16.51 9.71
C THR A 231 -4.24 -15.86 8.44
N THR A 232 -3.96 -16.70 7.45
CA THR A 232 -3.82 -16.31 6.04
C THR A 232 -5.16 -15.78 5.53
N SER A 233 -5.33 -14.45 5.53
CA SER A 233 -6.27 -13.79 4.62
C SER A 233 -5.64 -13.80 3.24
N ALA A 234 -6.21 -14.57 2.32
CA ALA A 234 -5.69 -14.76 0.97
C ALA A 234 -5.78 -13.45 0.16
N TYR A 235 -4.66 -12.73 0.04
CA TYR A 235 -4.49 -11.74 -1.02
C TYR A 235 -4.52 -12.50 -2.35
N SER A 236 -5.67 -12.46 -3.04
CA SER A 236 -5.84 -13.13 -4.31
C SER A 236 -5.47 -12.17 -5.43
N PHE A 237 -4.22 -12.20 -5.88
CA PHE A 237 -3.87 -11.61 -7.18
C PHE A 237 -4.63 -12.38 -8.25
N SER A 238 -5.68 -11.77 -8.79
CA SER A 238 -6.43 -12.34 -9.91
C SER A 238 -5.59 -12.22 -11.17
N ASN A 239 -4.83 -13.26 -11.51
CA ASN A 239 -4.29 -13.42 -12.87
C ASN A 239 -5.47 -13.60 -13.85
N PRO A 240 -5.42 -13.06 -15.07
CA PRO A 240 -6.36 -13.37 -16.13
C PRO A 240 -5.92 -14.63 -16.92
N ILE A 241 -5.43 -15.65 -16.21
CA ILE A 241 -5.24 -16.98 -16.78
C ILE A 241 -5.85 -17.98 -15.81
N THR A 242 -7.06 -18.39 -16.15
CA THR A 242 -7.86 -19.42 -15.52
C THR A 242 -7.03 -20.65 -15.18
N THR A 243 -6.87 -20.97 -13.89
CA THR A 243 -6.97 -22.36 -13.41
C THR A 243 -7.10 -22.39 -11.88
N THR A 244 -8.26 -22.83 -11.43
CA THR A 244 -8.52 -23.28 -10.06
C THR A 244 -7.65 -24.49 -9.76
N SER A 245 -6.74 -24.40 -8.78
CA SER A 245 -6.10 -25.58 -8.18
C SER A 245 -5.67 -25.26 -6.75
N SER A 246 -6.17 -26.08 -5.84
CA SER A 246 -6.00 -26.03 -4.39
C SER A 246 -4.55 -26.23 -3.94
N LEU A 247 -4.20 -25.56 -2.84
CA LEU A 247 -2.89 -25.60 -2.19
C LEU A 247 -2.65 -26.93 -1.45
N THR A 248 -1.55 -27.62 -1.76
CA THR A 248 -0.85 -28.52 -0.82
C THR A 248 0.64 -28.50 -1.12
N THR A 249 1.44 -27.92 -0.22
CA THR A 249 2.88 -27.71 -0.41
C THR A 249 3.68 -28.89 0.17
N LYS A 250 4.44 -29.61 -0.65
CA LYS A 250 5.54 -30.48 -0.21
C LYS A 250 6.85 -29.95 -0.79
N ARG A 251 7.75 -29.51 0.09
CA ARG A 251 9.00 -28.80 -0.19
C ARG A 251 10.15 -29.80 -0.38
N ILE A 252 10.91 -29.68 -1.47
CA ILE A 252 12.23 -30.32 -1.63
C ILE A 252 13.28 -29.19 -1.71
N HIS A 253 14.29 -29.26 -0.85
CA HIS A 253 15.42 -28.32 -0.81
C HIS A 253 16.58 -28.82 -1.69
N SER A 254 17.28 -27.89 -2.34
CA SER A 254 18.67 -28.06 -2.79
C SER A 254 19.40 -26.70 -2.72
N PRO A 255 20.66 -26.62 -2.24
CA PRO A 255 21.36 -25.36 -2.05
C PRO A 255 22.48 -25.15 -3.08
N SER A 256 22.44 -24.04 -3.84
CA SER A 256 23.64 -23.44 -4.47
C SER A 256 23.31 -22.12 -5.21
N SER A 257 23.82 -21.01 -4.66
CA SER A 257 24.41 -19.86 -5.38
C SER A 257 23.76 -19.38 -6.69
N VAL A 258 22.51 -18.96 -6.64
CA VAL A 258 21.91 -17.99 -7.57
C VAL A 258 21.02 -17.11 -6.70
N TYR A 259 21.17 -15.78 -6.73
CA TYR A 259 20.22 -14.91 -6.03
C TYR A 259 18.80 -15.32 -6.41
N ASN A 260 17.95 -15.56 -5.42
CA ASN A 260 16.58 -15.96 -5.67
C ASN A 260 15.92 -14.82 -6.48
N VAL A 261 15.23 -15.14 -7.59
CA VAL A 261 14.56 -14.12 -8.44
C VAL A 261 13.62 -13.23 -7.62
N GLN A 262 13.07 -13.80 -6.54
CA GLN A 262 12.34 -13.09 -5.50
C GLN A 262 13.17 -11.98 -4.84
N GLU A 263 14.36 -12.30 -4.34
CA GLU A 263 15.26 -11.37 -3.64
C GLU A 263 15.71 -10.24 -4.58
N GLN A 264 15.96 -10.56 -5.85
CA GLN A 264 16.28 -9.54 -6.85
C GLN A 264 15.10 -8.60 -7.13
N PHE A 265 13.86 -9.10 -7.10
CA PHE A 265 12.67 -8.23 -7.24
C PHE A 265 12.50 -7.32 -6.03
N GLU A 266 12.67 -7.86 -4.83
CA GLU A 266 12.58 -7.10 -3.59
C GLU A 266 13.58 -5.94 -3.56
N VAL A 267 14.83 -6.20 -3.95
CA VAL A 267 15.87 -5.16 -4.08
C VAL A 267 15.47 -4.09 -5.10
N GLU A 268 15.00 -4.48 -6.28
CA GLU A 268 14.55 -3.52 -7.30
C GLU A 268 13.38 -2.66 -6.80
N CYS A 269 12.39 -3.26 -6.12
CA CYS A 269 11.29 -2.53 -5.51
C CYS A 269 11.78 -1.54 -4.44
N ILE A 270 12.75 -1.93 -3.61
CA ILE A 270 13.34 -1.03 -2.61
C ILE A 270 14.04 0.14 -3.29
N GLU A 271 14.85 -0.10 -4.32
CA GLU A 271 15.52 0.96 -5.08
C GLU A 271 14.52 1.92 -5.73
N MET A 272 13.41 1.39 -6.29
CA MET A 272 12.34 2.22 -6.85
C MET A 272 11.61 3.04 -5.78
N ILE A 273 11.34 2.46 -4.60
CA ILE A 273 10.73 3.17 -3.46
C ILE A 273 11.67 4.28 -2.95
N GLU A 274 12.97 4.04 -2.96
CA GLU A 274 13.99 5.00 -2.56
C GLU A 274 14.24 6.10 -3.61
N SER A 275 13.78 5.90 -4.85
CA SER A 275 13.96 6.85 -5.92
C SER A 275 13.32 8.20 -5.63
N GLU A 276 13.94 9.27 -6.10
CA GLU A 276 13.41 10.63 -5.96
C GLU A 276 12.04 10.76 -6.66
N THR A 277 11.86 10.08 -7.79
CA THR A 277 10.59 10.07 -8.52
C THR A 277 9.44 9.51 -7.68
N PHE A 278 9.65 8.34 -7.04
CA PHE A 278 8.63 7.77 -6.16
C PHE A 278 8.32 8.69 -4.99
N GLN A 279 9.35 9.27 -4.35
CA GLN A 279 9.16 10.21 -3.25
C GLN A 279 8.32 11.42 -3.67
N ARG A 280 8.60 12.03 -4.83
CA ARG A 280 7.82 13.16 -5.36
C ARG A 280 6.36 12.77 -5.64
N VAL A 281 6.14 11.62 -6.28
CA VAL A 281 4.78 11.11 -6.56
C VAL A 281 4.02 10.84 -5.26
N LEU A 282 4.68 10.21 -4.29
CA LEU A 282 4.07 9.91 -3.00
C LEU A 282 3.67 11.19 -2.25
N ILE A 283 4.53 12.20 -2.21
CA ILE A 283 4.23 13.50 -1.60
C ILE A 283 3.02 14.14 -2.29
N GLN A 284 2.97 14.11 -3.62
CA GLN A 284 1.83 14.66 -4.38
C GLN A 284 0.51 13.94 -4.07
N ILE A 285 0.52 12.61 -3.94
CA ILE A 285 -0.66 11.82 -3.56
C ILE A 285 -1.12 12.16 -2.13
N ILE A 286 -0.17 12.34 -1.21
CA ILE A 286 -0.47 12.74 0.17
C ILE A 286 -1.06 14.13 0.21
N ASP A 287 -0.46 15.10 -0.50
CA ASP A 287 -0.95 16.47 -0.56
C ASP A 287 -2.37 16.53 -1.13
N GLN A 288 -2.64 15.76 -2.19
CA GLN A 288 -4.00 15.65 -2.73
C GLN A 288 -4.97 15.03 -1.73
N SER A 289 -4.55 14.00 -0.98
CA SER A 289 -5.38 13.35 0.03
C SER A 289 -5.77 14.32 1.16
N PHE A 290 -4.82 15.14 1.63
CA PHE A 290 -5.12 16.17 2.62
C PHE A 290 -5.95 17.33 2.05
N SER A 291 -5.73 17.73 0.80
CA SER A 291 -6.59 18.73 0.14
C SER A 291 -8.05 18.27 0.14
N ASN A 292 -8.31 17.01 -0.22
CA ASN A 292 -9.67 16.45 -0.22
C ASN A 292 -10.29 16.44 1.18
N ILE A 293 -9.48 16.18 2.21
CA ILE A 293 -9.93 16.24 3.61
C ILE A 293 -10.29 17.67 4.02
N TYR A 294 -9.50 18.66 3.61
CA TYR A 294 -9.78 20.07 3.90
C TYR A 294 -11.06 20.55 3.21
N ASP A 295 -11.28 20.14 1.96
CA ASP A 295 -12.52 20.45 1.24
C ASP A 295 -13.75 19.86 1.93
N GLU A 296 -13.64 18.63 2.45
CA GLU A 296 -14.74 18.00 3.19
C GLU A 296 -14.97 18.68 4.55
N PHE A 297 -13.92 19.09 5.26
CA PHE A 297 -14.08 19.89 6.48
C PHE A 297 -14.77 21.23 6.21
N ALA A 298 -14.37 21.94 5.15
CA ALA A 298 -15.00 23.21 4.76
C ALA A 298 -16.48 23.00 4.44
N ARG A 299 -16.82 21.90 3.76
CA ARG A 299 -18.20 21.53 3.44
C ARG A 299 -19.04 21.25 4.69
N GLU A 300 -18.52 20.49 5.65
CA GLU A 300 -19.24 20.20 6.89
C GLU A 300 -19.42 21.43 7.78
N MET A 301 -18.40 22.31 7.85
CA MET A 301 -18.50 23.59 8.57
C MET A 301 -19.57 24.50 7.94
N ALA A 302 -19.65 24.56 6.61
CA ALA A 302 -20.68 25.31 5.90
C ALA A 302 -22.09 24.78 6.22
N LYS A 303 -22.28 23.45 6.21
CA LYS A 303 -23.55 22.81 6.59
C LYS A 303 -23.97 23.14 8.03
N ALA A 304 -23.03 23.08 8.97
CA ALA A 304 -23.28 23.38 10.37
C ALA A 304 -23.68 24.86 10.59
N SER A 305 -23.02 25.77 9.87
CA SER A 305 -23.35 27.20 9.89
C SER A 305 -24.77 27.46 9.37
N SER A 306 -25.14 26.87 8.22
CA SER A 306 -26.50 26.99 7.68
C SER A 306 -27.58 26.39 8.59
N ALA A 307 -27.31 25.26 9.25
CA ALA A 307 -28.24 24.64 10.19
C ALA A 307 -28.49 25.52 11.43
N THR A 308 -27.46 26.23 11.91
CA THR A 308 -27.56 27.13 13.07
C THR A 308 -28.41 28.35 12.75
N ILE A 309 -28.28 28.91 11.54
CA ILE A 309 -29.09 30.04 11.06
C ILE A 309 -30.58 29.65 11.00
N ASN A 310 -30.89 28.49 10.41
CA ASN A 310 -32.28 27.99 10.30
C ASN A 310 -32.93 27.69 11.66
N LEU A 311 -32.16 27.30 12.67
CA LEU A 311 -32.67 27.10 14.03
C LEU A 311 -32.93 28.43 14.75
N SER A 312 -32.17 29.48 14.45
CA SER A 312 -32.42 30.82 14.99
C SER A 312 -33.65 31.49 14.37
N GLU A 313 -33.92 31.26 13.08
CA GLU A 313 -35.09 31.81 12.40
C GLU A 313 -36.40 31.09 12.75
N ASN A 314 -36.37 29.79 13.07
CA ASN A 314 -37.56 29.03 13.48
C ASN A 314 -37.92 29.16 14.98
N ASN A 315 -37.08 29.81 15.77
CA ASN A 315 -37.34 30.09 17.20
C ASN A 315 -37.65 31.57 17.47
N LEU A 316 -37.91 32.36 16.41
CA LEU A 316 -38.43 33.74 16.43
C LEU A 316 -39.84 33.75 15.83
#